data_AF-A0A0C9VKP6-F1
#
_entry.id   AF-A0A0C9VKP6-F1
#
_cell.length_a   1.000
_cell.length_b   1.000
_cell.length_c   1.000
_cell.angle_alpha   90.00
_cell.angle_beta   90.00
_cell.angle_gamma   90.00
#
_symmetry.space_group_name_H-M   'P 1'
#
loop_
_entity.id
_entity.type
_entity.pdbx_description
1 polymer ?
#
loop_
_entity_poly.entity_id
_entity_poly.type
_entity_poly.pdbx_seq_one_letter_code
_entity_poly.pdbx_strand_id
1 'polypeptide(L)'
;AVCAPRYISDRFLPDRAIDLVDEAASALRLAQESKPDELEKLNRERRGEVERLLSEKKIESQKLNDVWQAAKGARLLEVQDTKRKLEEAKHDPNVAQREGHFDTASRLRYSVIPELEAKLPKDDTPPARGAS
;
A
#
# COMPACT_ATOMS: atom_id res chain seq x y z
N ALA A 1 -38.93 -1.68 -49.71
CA ALA A 1 -39.12 -0.54 -50.61
C ALA A 1 -38.11 -0.63 -51.74
N VAL A 2 -38.55 -0.30 -52.94
CA VAL A 2 -37.90 -0.52 -54.25
C VAL A 2 -36.53 0.17 -54.36
N CYS A 3 -35.50 -0.57 -54.78
CA CYS A 3 -34.21 -0.01 -55.19
C CYS A 3 -34.43 0.95 -56.35
N ALA A 4 -33.96 2.19 -56.24
CA ALA A 4 -34.03 3.18 -57.30
C ALA A 4 -32.72 3.17 -58.13
N PRO A 5 -32.71 2.63 -59.36
CA PRO A 5 -31.54 2.65 -60.23
C PRO A 5 -31.53 3.94 -61.06
N ARG A 6 -31.43 5.13 -60.42
CA ARG A 6 -31.72 6.38 -61.15
C ARG A 6 -30.67 7.49 -61.16
N TYR A 7 -29.41 7.23 -60.81
CA TYR A 7 -28.33 8.22 -61.02
C TYR A 7 -26.94 7.59 -61.15
N ILE A 8 -26.69 6.75 -62.16
CA ILE A 8 -25.31 6.56 -62.66
C ILE A 8 -25.36 6.46 -64.18
N SER A 9 -25.32 7.62 -64.84
CA SER A 9 -24.90 7.75 -66.22
C SER A 9 -23.38 7.56 -66.30
N ASP A 10 -22.94 6.74 -67.27
CA ASP A 10 -21.56 6.57 -67.75
C ASP A 10 -20.49 6.14 -66.73
N ARG A 11 -20.35 4.82 -66.56
CA ARG A 11 -19.10 4.04 -66.79
C ARG A 11 -19.28 2.60 -66.27
N PHE A 12 -19.04 1.65 -67.19
CA PHE A 12 -18.86 0.19 -67.05
C PHE A 12 -18.93 -0.45 -65.63
N LEU A 13 -19.83 -1.43 -65.44
CA LEU A 13 -19.69 -2.59 -64.53
C LEU A 13 -18.26 -3.18 -64.64
N PRO A 14 -17.64 -3.88 -63.66
CA PRO A 14 -17.97 -4.21 -62.27
C PRO A 14 -17.15 -3.44 -61.20
N ASP A 15 -16.17 -2.63 -61.63
CA ASP A 15 -15.17 -1.95 -60.76
C ASP A 15 -15.81 -1.08 -59.67
N ARG A 16 -16.78 -0.24 -60.06
CA ARG A 16 -17.43 0.68 -59.10
C ARG A 16 -18.26 -0.04 -58.03
N ALA A 17 -18.79 -1.21 -58.36
CA ALA A 17 -19.50 -2.02 -57.38
C ALA A 17 -18.52 -2.66 -56.39
N ILE A 18 -17.32 -3.01 -56.85
CA ILE A 18 -16.22 -3.50 -56.01
C ILE A 18 -15.73 -2.37 -55.09
N ASP A 19 -15.49 -1.16 -55.62
CA ASP A 19 -15.07 0.00 -54.83
C ASP A 19 -16.05 0.32 -53.70
N LEU A 20 -17.36 0.28 -54.00
CA LEU A 20 -18.40 0.57 -53.00
C LEU A 20 -18.47 -0.50 -51.90
N VAL A 21 -18.23 -1.76 -52.26
CA VAL A 21 -18.16 -2.88 -51.32
C VAL A 21 -16.88 -2.80 -50.47
N ASP A 22 -15.75 -2.41 -51.06
CA ASP A 22 -14.48 -2.24 -50.35
C ASP A 22 -14.52 -1.04 -49.39
N GLU A 23 -15.18 0.06 -49.78
CA GLU A 23 -15.42 1.21 -48.90
C GLU A 23 -16.32 0.81 -47.72
N ALA A 24 -17.42 0.10 -47.97
CA ALA A 24 -18.30 -0.40 -46.92
C ALA A 24 -17.61 -1.43 -46.00
N ALA A 25 -16.81 -2.33 -46.57
CA ALA A 25 -16.04 -3.32 -45.81
C ALA A 25 -14.96 -2.67 -44.95
N SER A 26 -14.28 -1.64 -45.47
CA SER A 26 -13.29 -0.86 -44.72
C SER A 26 -13.93 -0.06 -43.59
N ALA A 27 -15.10 0.55 -43.84
CA ALA A 27 -15.87 1.24 -42.80
C ALA A 27 -16.32 0.29 -41.68
N LEU A 28 -16.79 -0.91 -42.03
CA LEU A 28 -17.16 -1.94 -41.05
C LEU A 28 -15.96 -2.44 -40.25
N ARG A 29 -14.79 -2.64 -40.87
CA ARG A 29 -13.55 -2.99 -40.15
C ARG A 29 -13.13 -1.88 -39.18
N LEU A 30 -13.16 -0.63 -39.62
CA LEU A 30 -12.83 0.52 -38.77
C LEU A 30 -13.79 0.62 -37.56
N ALA A 31 -15.09 0.39 -37.79
CA ALA A 31 -16.10 0.37 -36.73
C ALA A 31 -15.98 -0.84 -35.78
N GLN A 32 -15.44 -1.97 -36.26
CA GLN A 32 -15.17 -3.15 -35.46
C GLN A 32 -13.92 -2.99 -34.59
N GLU A 33 -12.89 -2.31 -35.12
CA GLU A 33 -11.65 -2.02 -34.39
C GLU A 33 -11.78 -0.82 -33.44
N SER A 34 -12.69 0.12 -33.71
CA SER A 34 -12.94 1.26 -32.83
C SER A 34 -13.81 0.86 -31.62
N LYS A 35 -13.43 1.37 -30.44
CA LYS A 35 -14.31 1.31 -29.28
C LYS A 35 -15.38 2.39 -29.44
N PRO A 36 -16.65 2.13 -29.10
CA PRO A 36 -17.66 3.18 -29.11
C PRO A 36 -17.21 4.33 -28.21
N ASP A 37 -17.33 5.58 -28.68
CA ASP A 37 -16.93 6.77 -27.91
C ASP A 37 -17.60 6.82 -26.52
N GLU A 38 -18.83 6.33 -26.43
CA GLU A 38 -19.57 6.20 -25.16
C GLU A 38 -18.88 5.25 -24.17
N LEU A 39 -18.34 4.14 -24.67
CA LEU A 39 -17.60 3.16 -23.87
C LEU A 39 -16.25 3.73 -23.42
N GLU A 40 -15.58 4.53 -24.26
CA GLU A 40 -14.35 5.21 -23.87
C GLU A 40 -14.59 6.26 -22.79
N LYS A 41 -15.68 7.04 -22.89
CA LYS A 41 -16.10 8.00 -21.86
C LYS A 41 -16.41 7.31 -20.55
N LEU A 42 -17.23 6.25 -20.57
CA LEU A 42 -17.58 5.47 -19.38
C LEU A 42 -16.33 4.88 -18.70
N ASN A 43 -15.38 4.35 -19.49
CA ASN A 43 -14.13 3.82 -18.95
C ASN A 43 -13.26 4.90 -18.33
N ARG A 44 -13.21 6.11 -18.93
CA ARG A 44 -12.47 7.25 -18.38
C ARG A 44 -13.05 7.71 -17.05
N GLU A 45 -14.37 7.82 -16.96
CA GLU A 45 -15.08 8.16 -15.72
C GLU A 45 -14.84 7.13 -14.63
N ARG A 46 -14.98 5.83 -14.96
CA ARG A 46 -14.70 4.74 -14.01
C ARG A 46 -13.25 4.74 -13.53
N ARG A 47 -12.28 4.99 -14.43
CA ARG A 47 -10.86 5.11 -14.05
C ARG A 47 -10.63 6.28 -13.10
N GLY A 48 -11.23 7.44 -13.38
CA GLY A 48 -11.14 8.61 -12.51
C GLY A 48 -11.70 8.35 -11.10
N GLU A 49 -12.85 7.68 -11.00
CA GLU A 49 -13.42 7.33 -9.69
C GLU A 49 -12.56 6.31 -8.94
N VAL A 50 -12.04 5.29 -9.64
CA VAL A 50 -11.12 4.31 -9.03
C VAL A 50 -9.83 4.99 -8.55
N GLU A 51 -9.24 5.89 -9.33
CA GLU A 51 -8.06 6.66 -8.93
C GLU A 51 -8.35 7.54 -7.71
N ARG A 52 -9.52 8.17 -7.66
CA ARG A 52 -9.97 8.97 -6.51
C ARG A 52 -10.08 8.12 -5.25
N LEU A 53 -10.80 7.01 -5.31
CA LEU A 53 -10.96 6.09 -4.18
C LEU A 53 -9.63 5.46 -3.74
N LEU A 54 -8.76 5.12 -4.70
CA LEU A 54 -7.42 4.62 -4.40
C LEU A 54 -6.59 5.67 -3.66
N SER A 55 -6.64 6.94 -4.10
CA SER A 55 -5.93 8.03 -3.45
C SER A 55 -6.42 8.23 -2.00
N GLU A 56 -7.73 8.15 -1.77
CA GLU A 56 -8.35 8.26 -0.46
C GLU A 56 -7.93 7.11 0.46
N LYS A 57 -8.03 5.86 -0.02
CA LYS A 57 -7.58 4.69 0.73
C LYS A 57 -6.08 4.69 1.01
N LYS A 58 -5.27 5.20 0.09
CA LYS A 58 -3.83 5.37 0.29
C LYS A 58 -3.55 6.40 1.40
N ILE A 59 -4.27 7.52 1.43
CA ILE A 59 -4.15 8.52 2.50
C ILE A 59 -4.57 7.92 3.85
N GLU A 60 -5.68 7.19 3.89
CA GLU A 60 -6.16 6.51 5.11
C GLU A 60 -5.12 5.50 5.60
N SER A 61 -4.62 4.62 4.72
CA SER A 61 -3.57 3.67 5.03
C SER A 61 -2.28 4.35 5.50
N GLN A 62 -1.91 5.48 4.89
CA GLN A 62 -0.72 6.23 5.29
C GLN A 62 -0.88 6.79 6.70
N LYS A 63 -2.03 7.39 7.02
CA LYS A 63 -2.33 7.89 8.38
C LYS A 63 -2.24 6.79 9.42
N LEU A 64 -2.86 5.63 9.15
CA LEU A 64 -2.80 4.49 10.06
C LEU A 64 -1.36 3.98 10.23
N ASN A 65 -0.60 3.91 9.12
CA ASN A 65 0.80 3.52 9.17
C ASN A 65 1.62 4.51 10.01
N ASP A 66 1.44 5.82 9.83
CA ASP A 66 2.19 6.84 10.56
C ASP A 66 1.92 6.76 12.07
N VAL A 67 0.65 6.61 12.46
CA VAL A 67 0.26 6.39 13.87
C VAL A 67 0.89 5.11 14.42
N TRP A 68 0.89 4.03 13.64
CA TRP A 68 1.49 2.77 14.07
C TRP A 68 3.01 2.86 14.19
N GLN A 69 3.70 3.52 13.25
CA GLN A 69 5.14 3.74 13.32
C GLN A 69 5.51 4.63 14.51
N ALA A 70 4.72 5.68 14.79
CA ALA A 70 4.91 6.53 15.96
C ALA A 70 4.74 5.75 17.27
N ALA A 71 3.67 4.95 17.38
CA ALA A 71 3.43 4.10 18.54
C ALA A 71 4.53 3.05 18.71
N LYS A 72 5.00 2.45 17.60
CA LYS A 72 6.11 1.49 17.61
C LYS A 72 7.44 2.14 18.00
N GLY A 73 7.70 3.36 17.53
CA GLY A 73 8.88 4.15 17.90
C GLY A 73 8.91 4.47 19.38
N ALA A 74 7.78 4.93 19.95
CA ALA A 74 7.65 5.19 21.38
C ALA A 74 7.90 3.91 22.22
N ARG A 75 7.30 2.79 21.82
CA ARG A 75 7.53 1.49 22.47
C ARG A 75 8.99 1.04 22.38
N LEU A 76 9.65 1.26 21.24
CA LEU A 76 11.06 0.93 21.08
C LEU A 76 11.94 1.77 22.01
N LEU A 77 11.68 3.08 22.11
CA LEU A 77 12.40 3.97 23.01
C LEU A 77 12.22 3.54 24.48
N GLU A 78 11.00 3.19 24.88
CA GLU A 78 10.73 2.67 26.23
C GLU A 78 11.50 1.37 26.53
N VAL A 79 11.55 0.44 25.58
CA VAL A 79 12.32 -0.80 25.69
C VAL A 79 13.84 -0.49 25.74
N GLN A 80 14.32 0.48 24.96
CA GLN A 80 15.73 0.88 25.02
C GLN A 80 16.10 1.55 26.34
N ASP A 81 15.23 2.42 26.87
CA ASP A 81 15.45 3.09 28.15
C ASP A 81 15.44 2.11 29.32
N THR A 82 14.53 1.13 29.32
CA THR A 82 14.49 0.07 30.33
C THR A 82 15.72 -0.84 30.25
N LYS A 83 16.19 -1.18 29.04
CA LYS A 83 17.47 -1.88 28.84
C LYS A 83 18.67 -1.07 29.33
N ARG A 84 18.74 0.23 29.02
CA ARG A 84 19.82 1.11 29.50
C ARG A 84 19.86 1.15 31.03
N LYS A 85 18.70 1.35 31.68
CA LYS A 85 18.57 1.34 33.15
C LYS A 85 18.97 -0.01 33.75
N LEU A 86 18.66 -1.11 33.06
CA LEU A 86 19.05 -2.45 33.50
C LEU A 86 20.57 -2.65 33.46
N GLU A 87 21.23 -2.23 32.37
CA GLU A 87 22.68 -2.34 32.24
C GLU A 87 23.42 -1.46 33.25
N GLU A 88 22.91 -0.25 33.51
CA GLU A 88 23.41 0.64 34.56
C GLU A 88 23.27 0.00 35.95
N ALA A 89 22.07 -0.49 36.29
CA ALA A 89 21.81 -1.19 37.55
C ALA A 89 22.62 -2.50 37.70
N LYS A 90 23.11 -3.10 36.62
CA LYS A 90 24.03 -4.26 36.64
C LYS A 90 25.48 -3.85 36.88
N HIS A 91 25.86 -2.62 36.52
CA HIS A 91 27.22 -2.11 36.72
C HIS A 91 27.43 -1.58 38.15
N ASP A 92 26.44 -0.86 38.68
CA ASP A 92 26.47 -0.18 39.99
C ASP A 92 26.79 -1.07 41.22
N PRO A 93 26.35 -2.34 41.33
CA PRO A 93 26.64 -3.16 42.49
C PRO A 93 28.13 -3.44 42.67
N ASN A 94 28.87 -3.55 41.55
CA ASN A 94 30.31 -3.77 41.59
C ASN A 94 31.07 -2.52 42.07
N VAL A 95 30.54 -1.33 41.78
CA VAL A 95 31.08 -0.05 42.26
C VAL A 95 30.77 0.13 43.74
N ALA A 96 29.51 -0.06 44.14
CA ALA A 96 29.07 0.03 45.53
C ALA A 96 29.78 -0.97 46.46
N GLN A 97 30.10 -2.17 45.97
CA GLN A 97 30.90 -3.14 46.71
C GLN A 97 32.35 -2.68 46.95
N ARG A 98 32.96 -2.00 45.97
CA ARG A 98 34.32 -1.45 46.11
C ARG A 98 34.39 -0.28 47.08
N GLU A 99 33.30 0.48 47.19
CA GLU A 99 33.16 1.62 48.09
C GLU A 99 32.71 1.23 49.51
N GLY A 100 32.43 -0.06 49.75
CA GLY A 100 32.00 -0.57 51.06
C GLY A 100 30.50 -0.41 51.35
N HIS A 101 29.70 -0.02 50.35
CA HIS A 101 28.25 0.13 50.46
C HIS A 101 27.52 -1.19 50.09
N PHE A 102 27.52 -2.14 51.03
CA PHE A 102 26.92 -3.47 50.82
C PHE A 102 25.38 -3.48 50.83
N ASP A 103 24.75 -2.53 51.51
CA ASP A 103 23.28 -2.41 51.57
C ASP A 103 22.70 -2.02 50.20
N THR A 104 23.29 -1.01 49.55
CA THR A 104 22.89 -0.56 48.20
C THR A 104 23.19 -1.62 47.16
N ALA A 105 24.34 -2.29 47.21
CA ALA A 105 24.66 -3.41 46.33
C ALA A 105 23.64 -4.56 46.45
N SER A 106 23.19 -4.89 47.66
CA SER A 106 22.20 -5.95 47.91
C SER A 106 20.81 -5.56 47.38
N ARG A 107 20.38 -4.32 47.61
CA ARG A 107 19.11 -3.79 47.08
C ARG A 107 19.07 -3.79 45.55
N LEU A 108 20.15 -3.34 44.92
CA LEU A 108 20.27 -3.33 43.46
C LEU A 108 20.17 -4.75 42.90
N ARG A 109 20.89 -5.70 43.50
CA ARG A 109 21.02 -7.07 42.99
C ARG A 109 19.77 -7.93 43.20
N TYR A 110 19.03 -7.74 44.30
CA TYR A 110 17.91 -8.62 44.66
C TYR A 110 16.52 -7.99 44.52
N SER A 111 16.40 -6.68 44.30
CA SER A 111 15.11 -6.01 44.06
C SER A 111 15.10 -5.26 42.73
N VAL A 112 16.05 -4.33 42.51
CA VAL A 112 15.98 -3.43 41.34
C VAL A 112 16.25 -4.14 40.01
N ILE A 113 17.31 -4.97 39.92
CA ILE A 113 17.63 -5.71 38.69
C ILE A 113 16.50 -6.68 38.31
N PRO A 114 16.00 -7.55 39.22
CA PRO A 114 14.87 -8.43 38.90
C PRO A 114 13.60 -7.69 38.46
N GLU A 115 13.28 -6.54 39.07
CA GLU A 115 12.12 -5.73 38.68
C GLU A 115 12.26 -5.12 37.28
N LEU A 116 13.47 -4.70 36.90
CA LEU A 116 13.76 -4.18 35.56
C LEU A 116 13.78 -5.29 34.50
N GLU A 117 14.28 -6.48 34.84
CA GLU A 117 14.25 -7.66 33.96
C GLU A 117 12.81 -8.17 33.74
N ALA A 118 11.94 -8.08 34.75
CA ALA A 118 10.54 -8.45 34.64
C ALA A 118 9.71 -7.47 33.77
N LYS A 119 10.14 -6.20 33.70
CA LYS A 119 9.49 -5.16 32.86
C LYS A 119 9.84 -5.28 31.38
N LEU A 120 10.91 -5.99 31.04
CA LEU A 120 11.27 -6.24 29.65
C LEU A 120 10.39 -7.37 29.08
N PRO A 121 9.71 -7.15 27.94
CA PRO A 121 8.95 -8.22 27.29
C PRO A 121 9.91 -9.34 26.88
N LYS A 122 9.61 -10.58 27.25
CA LYS A 122 10.46 -11.75 26.98
C LYS A 122 10.38 -12.30 25.54
N ASP A 123 9.53 -11.75 24.68
CA ASP A 123 9.34 -12.26 23.32
C ASP A 123 9.37 -11.16 22.25
N ASP A 124 10.37 -11.24 21.37
CA ASP A 124 10.42 -10.61 20.04
C ASP A 124 9.49 -11.37 19.06
N THR A 125 8.23 -11.63 19.43
CA THR A 125 7.28 -12.17 18.44
C THR A 125 6.62 -11.00 17.72
N PRO A 126 7.01 -10.67 16.48
CA PRO A 126 6.30 -9.65 15.71
C PRO A 126 4.85 -10.10 15.55
N PRO A 127 3.86 -9.20 15.72
CA PRO A 127 2.48 -9.55 15.40
C PRO A 127 2.43 -9.96 13.93
N ALA A 128 1.93 -11.17 13.67
CA ALA A 128 1.80 -11.72 12.34
C ALA A 128 1.10 -10.70 11.43
N ARG A 129 1.87 -10.10 10.51
CA ARG A 129 1.31 -9.31 9.42
C ARG A 129 0.75 -10.31 8.41
N GLY A 130 -0.56 -10.46 8.38
CA GLY A 130 -1.26 -11.20 7.33
C GLY A 130 -2.38 -12.07 7.86
N ALA A 131 -3.53 -11.46 8.14
CA ALA A 131 -4.81 -12.15 8.03
C ALA A 131 -5.61 -11.43 6.94
N SER A 132 -5.66 -12.11 5.79
CA SER A 132 -6.52 -11.99 4.61
C SER A 132 -6.93 -10.62 4.09
#